data_AF-A0A956DJK7-F1
#
_entry.id   AF-A0A956DJK7-F1
#
_cell.length_a   1.000
_cell.length_b   1.000
_cell.length_c   1.000
_cell.angle_alpha   90.00
_cell.angle_beta   90.00
_cell.angle_gamma   90.00
#
_symmetry.space_group_name_H-M   'P 1'
#
loop_
_entity.id
_entity.type
_entity.pdbx_description
1 polymer ?
#
loop_
_entity_poly.entity_id
_entity_poly.type
_entity_poly.pdbx_seq_one_letter_code
_entity_poly.pdbx_strand_id
1 'polypeptide(L)'
;NNWRRQYKGWPALKKLEAIDRMLKSVAETPPPVRSRAKPYSLGKLRHTLRTHYDRKRAHYHLEAPSLHDRDLRRLFVDADEGPRRLSAATFLRQHRKEIRERVARWTGEYEFTLDQILKEMIQRCRDLDLRLKGPASQVKVDFAIMLAVHTVQTLHRGVEWHPM
;
A
#
# COMPACT_ATOMS: atom_id res chain seq x y z
N ASN A 1 8.45 -10.86 -42.68
CA ASN A 1 8.30 -11.21 -41.24
C ASN A 1 7.45 -12.45 -41.06
N ASN A 2 8.05 -13.59 -40.67
CA ASN A 2 7.35 -14.87 -40.48
C ASN A 2 7.15 -15.19 -38.99
N TRP A 3 6.52 -14.27 -38.25
CA TRP A 3 6.30 -14.41 -36.81
C TRP A 3 5.42 -15.62 -36.47
N ARG A 4 4.48 -16.00 -37.34
CA ARG A 4 3.64 -17.20 -37.16
C ARG A 4 4.47 -18.48 -37.07
N ARG A 5 5.55 -18.58 -37.84
CA ARG A 5 6.50 -19.70 -37.77
C ARG A 5 7.39 -19.61 -36.53
N GLN A 6 7.82 -18.40 -36.16
CA GLN A 6 8.70 -18.17 -35.01
C GLN A 6 8.03 -18.45 -33.66
N TYR A 7 6.74 -18.14 -33.53
CA TYR A 7 5.95 -18.36 -32.32
C TYR A 7 5.10 -19.64 -32.36
N LYS A 8 5.36 -20.55 -33.31
CA LYS A 8 4.63 -21.81 -33.43
C LYS A 8 4.79 -22.64 -32.15
N GLY A 9 3.67 -23.07 -31.58
CA GLY A 9 3.63 -23.85 -30.33
C GLY A 9 3.65 -23.01 -29.04
N TRP A 10 3.80 -21.69 -29.13
CA TRP A 10 3.77 -20.81 -27.96
C TRP A 10 2.34 -20.31 -27.69
N PRO A 11 1.88 -20.25 -26.43
CA PRO A 11 0.57 -19.66 -26.08
C PRO A 11 0.40 -18.20 -26.56
N ALA A 12 1.51 -17.47 -26.69
CA ALA A 12 1.54 -16.10 -27.20
C ALA A 12 1.01 -15.98 -28.64
N LEU A 13 1.05 -17.05 -29.45
CA LEU A 13 0.58 -17.03 -30.83
C LEU A 13 -0.90 -16.64 -30.92
N LYS A 14 -1.74 -17.16 -30.02
CA LYS A 14 -3.16 -16.82 -29.94
C LYS A 14 -3.38 -15.33 -29.73
N LYS A 15 -2.57 -14.71 -28.86
CA LYS A 15 -2.63 -13.27 -28.59
C LYS A 15 -2.19 -12.45 -29.81
N LEU A 16 -1.12 -12.88 -30.48
CA LEU A 16 -0.62 -12.20 -31.68
C LEU A 16 -1.62 -12.28 -32.84
N GLU A 17 -2.28 -13.42 -33.03
CA GLU A 17 -3.34 -13.58 -34.03
C GLU A 17 -4.57 -12.73 -33.71
N ALA A 18 -4.97 -12.64 -32.44
CA ALA A 18 -6.05 -11.78 -32.00
C ALA A 18 -5.72 -10.30 -32.24
N ILE A 19 -4.50 -9.88 -31.91
CA ILE A 19 -4.02 -8.52 -32.17
C ILE A 19 -3.97 -8.24 -33.68
N ASP A 20 -3.45 -9.16 -34.50
CA ASP A 20 -3.42 -9.01 -35.97
C ASP A 20 -4.81 -8.81 -36.55
N ARG A 21 -5.81 -9.58 -36.08
CA ARG A 21 -7.21 -9.44 -36.48
C ARG A 21 -7.80 -8.09 -36.05
N MET A 22 -7.57 -7.69 -34.81
CA MET A 22 -8.06 -6.42 -34.26
C MET A 22 -7.43 -5.22 -34.98
N LEU A 23 -6.13 -5.25 -35.24
CA LEU A 23 -5.43 -4.18 -35.94
C LEU A 23 -5.93 -4.07 -37.38
N LYS A 24 -6.21 -5.20 -38.06
CA LYS A 24 -6.81 -5.21 -39.40
C LYS A 24 -8.21 -4.61 -39.41
N SER A 25 -9.04 -4.86 -38.39
CA SER A 25 -10.40 -4.31 -38.34
C SER A 25 -10.44 -2.79 -38.13
N VAL A 26 -9.36 -2.19 -37.64
CA VAL A 26 -9.27 -0.73 -37.40
C VAL A 26 -8.25 -0.04 -38.31
N ALA A 27 -7.68 -0.75 -39.28
CA ALA A 27 -6.58 -0.24 -40.10
C ALA A 27 -6.98 0.96 -40.97
N GLU A 28 -8.24 1.01 -41.42
CA GLU A 28 -8.77 2.10 -42.24
C GLU A 28 -9.41 3.22 -41.40
N THR A 29 -9.53 3.01 -40.08
CA THR A 29 -10.13 4.00 -39.18
C THR A 29 -9.07 5.00 -38.73
N PRO A 30 -9.24 6.31 -38.99
CA PRO A 30 -8.28 7.30 -38.52
C PRO A 30 -8.25 7.34 -36.98
N PRO A 31 -7.05 7.48 -36.36
CA PRO A 31 -6.95 7.49 -34.91
C PRO A 31 -7.63 8.74 -34.35
N PRO A 32 -8.47 8.61 -33.30
CA PRO A 32 -9.17 9.73 -32.70
C PRO A 32 -8.21 10.72 -32.01
N VAL A 33 -7.02 10.24 -31.60
CA VAL A 33 -5.97 11.05 -30.99
C VAL A 33 -4.76 11.06 -31.93
N ARG A 34 -4.46 12.23 -32.51
CA ARG A 34 -3.28 12.44 -33.39
C ARG A 34 -2.04 12.95 -32.64
N SER A 35 -2.17 13.21 -31.35
CA SER A 35 -1.06 13.69 -30.52
C SER A 35 0.04 12.63 -30.45
N ARG A 36 1.28 13.05 -30.74
CA ARG A 36 2.49 12.24 -30.54
C ARG A 36 3.15 12.53 -29.20
N ALA A 37 2.47 13.27 -28.31
CA ALA A 37 2.99 13.59 -27.00
C ALA A 37 3.29 12.29 -26.24
N LYS A 38 4.48 12.24 -25.63
CA LYS A 38 4.90 11.17 -24.73
C LYS A 38 4.97 11.75 -23.32
N PRO A 39 3.82 11.97 -22.64
CA PRO A 39 3.78 12.58 -21.32
C PRO A 39 4.62 11.80 -20.30
N TYR A 40 4.70 10.47 -20.47
CA TYR A 40 5.46 9.56 -19.59
C TYR A 40 6.77 9.07 -20.21
N SER A 41 7.45 9.91 -21.01
CA SER A 41 8.74 9.53 -21.60
C SER A 41 9.81 9.38 -20.51
N LEU A 42 10.38 8.18 -20.36
CA LEU A 42 11.45 7.91 -19.39
C LEU A 42 12.65 8.87 -19.53
N GLY A 43 13.03 9.24 -20.76
CA GLY A 43 14.12 10.19 -21.00
C GLY A 43 13.83 11.62 -20.53
N LYS A 44 12.57 11.96 -20.24
CA LYS A 44 12.16 13.25 -19.68
C LYS A 44 11.98 13.21 -18.16
N LEU A 45 12.15 12.04 -17.54
CA LEU A 45 11.98 11.83 -16.12
C LEU A 45 13.18 12.40 -15.36
N ARG A 46 13.02 13.60 -14.79
CA ARG A 46 14.08 14.25 -13.98
C ARG A 46 13.98 13.93 -12.49
N HIS A 47 12.92 13.25 -12.06
CA HIS A 47 12.77 12.90 -10.65
C HIS A 47 13.66 11.71 -10.30
N THR A 48 14.35 11.81 -9.18
CA THR A 48 15.09 10.67 -8.63
C THR A 48 14.11 9.73 -7.91
N LEU A 49 14.51 8.47 -7.72
CA LEU A 49 13.79 7.55 -6.83
C LEU A 49 13.63 8.15 -5.43
N ARG A 50 14.64 8.88 -4.94
CA ARG A 50 14.56 9.60 -3.66
C ARG A 50 13.41 10.61 -3.67
N THR A 51 13.35 11.50 -4.66
CA THR A 51 12.27 12.50 -4.80
C THR A 51 10.90 11.84 -4.90
N HIS A 52 10.80 10.72 -5.62
CA HIS A 52 9.58 9.93 -5.71
C HIS A 52 9.16 9.40 -4.33
N TYR A 53 10.08 8.75 -3.61
CA TYR A 53 9.78 8.21 -2.28
C TYR A 53 9.58 9.29 -1.21
N ASP A 54 10.21 10.45 -1.33
CA ASP A 54 9.97 11.59 -0.43
C ASP A 54 8.59 12.20 -0.66
N ARG A 55 8.17 12.38 -1.92
CA ARG A 55 6.78 12.78 -2.24
C ARG A 55 5.76 11.74 -1.80
N LYS A 56 6.06 10.46 -2.06
CA LYS A 56 5.23 9.35 -1.61
C LYS A 56 5.12 9.34 -0.08
N ARG A 57 6.24 9.55 0.62
CA ARG A 57 6.26 9.71 2.07
C ARG A 57 5.46 10.92 2.51
N ALA A 58 5.64 12.11 1.96
CA ALA A 58 4.86 13.29 2.34
C ALA A 58 3.36 13.12 2.10
N HIS A 59 2.97 12.43 1.03
CA HIS A 59 1.57 12.13 0.73
C HIS A 59 0.94 11.12 1.70
N TYR A 60 1.71 10.11 2.13
CA TYR A 60 1.26 9.10 3.10
C TYR A 60 1.61 9.43 4.56
N HIS A 61 2.47 10.43 4.82
CA HIS A 61 2.59 11.11 6.10
C HIS A 61 1.34 11.97 6.22
N LEU A 62 0.23 11.30 6.48
CA LEU A 62 -0.95 11.95 6.97
C LEU A 62 -0.56 12.62 8.28
N GLU A 63 -0.44 13.94 8.21
CA GLU A 63 -0.52 14.80 9.36
C GLU A 63 -1.82 14.47 10.13
N ALA A 64 -1.71 13.68 11.19
CA ALA A 64 -2.27 14.02 12.49
C ALA A 64 -1.91 12.91 13.49
N PRO A 65 -1.02 13.19 14.46
CA PRO A 65 -0.85 12.35 15.64
C PRO A 65 -2.19 11.93 16.27
N SER A 66 -3.24 12.75 16.15
CA SER A 66 -4.56 12.50 16.74
C SER A 66 -5.42 11.44 16.04
N LEU A 67 -5.19 11.08 14.78
CA LEU A 67 -6.07 10.17 14.04
C LEU A 67 -5.98 8.74 14.58
N HIS A 68 -4.76 8.26 14.81
CA HIS A 68 -4.52 6.92 15.33
C HIS A 68 -4.72 6.84 16.84
N ASP A 69 -4.40 7.91 17.57
CA ASP A 69 -4.44 7.95 19.03
C ASP A 69 -5.79 7.49 19.60
N ARG A 70 -6.90 7.87 18.96
CA ARG A 70 -8.24 7.46 19.41
C ARG A 70 -8.44 5.95 19.33
N ASP A 71 -8.02 5.35 18.22
CA ASP A 71 -8.18 3.91 18.01
C ASP A 71 -7.15 3.11 18.82
N LEU A 72 -5.95 3.65 19.00
CA LEU A 72 -4.93 3.09 19.88
C LEU A 72 -5.40 3.07 21.35
N ARG A 73 -6.02 4.15 21.85
CA ARG A 73 -6.61 4.19 23.20
C ARG A 73 -7.85 3.32 23.38
N ARG A 74 -8.53 2.94 22.28
CA ARG A 74 -9.62 1.94 22.36
C ARG A 74 -9.07 0.54 22.58
N LEU A 75 -7.96 0.22 21.92
CA LEU A 75 -7.35 -1.10 21.89
C LEU A 75 -6.40 -1.36 23.07
N PHE A 76 -5.66 -0.33 23.47
CA PHE A 76 -4.71 -0.35 24.58
C PHE A 76 -5.28 0.43 25.79
N VAL A 77 -4.55 0.43 26.89
CA VAL A 77 -4.86 1.24 28.10
C VAL A 77 -3.69 2.13 28.44
N ASP A 78 -3.96 3.26 29.08
CA ASP A 78 -2.92 4.14 29.59
C ASP A 78 -2.17 3.47 30.76
N ALA A 79 -0.90 3.82 30.96
CA ALA A 79 -0.06 3.22 31.99
C ALA A 79 -0.59 3.43 33.42
N ASP A 80 -1.37 4.49 33.64
CA ASP A 80 -1.93 4.86 34.93
C ASP A 80 -3.12 3.94 35.35
N GLU A 81 -3.64 3.11 34.44
CA GLU A 81 -4.84 2.28 34.68
C GLU A 81 -4.55 0.86 35.25
N GLY A 82 -3.38 0.60 35.85
CA GLY A 82 -3.19 -0.62 36.68
C GLY A 82 -1.79 -1.24 36.73
N PRO A 83 -1.66 -2.51 37.17
CA PRO A 83 -0.36 -3.16 37.41
C PRO A 83 0.50 -3.24 36.14
N ARG A 84 1.82 -3.44 36.29
CA ARG A 84 2.82 -3.49 35.18
C ARG A 84 2.39 -4.42 34.03
N ARG A 85 1.73 -3.85 33.04
CA ARG A 85 1.35 -4.51 31.79
C ARG A 85 2.44 -4.32 30.74
N LEU A 86 2.52 -5.25 29.79
CA LEU A 86 3.46 -5.17 28.67
C LEU A 86 3.19 -3.89 27.85
N SER A 87 4.25 -3.20 27.46
CA SER A 87 4.16 -2.03 26.58
C SER A 87 3.58 -2.41 25.22
N ALA A 88 2.59 -1.65 24.77
CA ALA A 88 1.98 -1.80 23.45
C ALA A 88 3.03 -1.65 22.33
N ALA A 89 3.96 -0.69 22.47
CA ALA A 89 5.03 -0.48 21.50
C ALA A 89 5.97 -1.71 21.40
N THR A 90 6.34 -2.32 22.53
CA THR A 90 7.17 -3.53 22.54
C THR A 90 6.45 -4.71 21.92
N PHE A 91 5.19 -4.92 22.29
CA PHE A 91 4.35 -5.97 21.74
C PHE A 91 4.20 -5.87 20.21
N LEU A 92 3.86 -4.69 19.70
CA LEU A 92 3.69 -4.46 18.27
C LEU A 92 5.00 -4.63 17.49
N ARG A 93 6.14 -4.26 18.07
CA ARG A 93 7.45 -4.53 17.46
C ARG A 93 7.74 -6.02 17.31
N GLN A 94 7.40 -6.81 18.34
CA GLN A 94 7.61 -8.26 18.33
C GLN A 94 6.73 -8.95 17.27
N HIS A 95 5.49 -8.51 17.11
CA HIS A 95 4.53 -9.11 16.16
C HIS A 95 4.46 -8.42 14.79
N ARG A 96 5.31 -7.42 14.56
CA ARG A 96 5.34 -6.57 13.36
C ARG A 96 5.28 -7.33 12.04
N LYS A 97 6.17 -8.32 11.87
CA LYS A 97 6.27 -9.09 10.62
C LYS A 97 4.98 -9.87 10.36
N GLU A 98 4.47 -10.56 11.37
CA GLU A 98 3.27 -11.39 11.26
C GLU A 98 2.03 -10.53 10.95
N ILE A 99 1.86 -9.41 11.66
CA ILE A 99 0.74 -8.48 11.43
C ILE A 99 0.81 -7.93 10.01
N ARG A 100 1.99 -7.47 9.56
CA ARG A 100 2.20 -6.93 8.21
C ARG A 100 1.84 -7.96 7.13
N GLU A 101 2.40 -9.17 7.20
CA GLU A 101 2.17 -10.22 6.21
C GLU A 101 0.70 -10.63 6.12
N ARG A 102 0.01 -10.72 7.26
CA ARG A 102 -1.43 -11.01 7.30
C ARG A 102 -2.23 -9.90 6.64
N VAL A 103 -2.00 -8.65 7.02
CA VAL A 103 -2.78 -7.52 6.49
C VAL A 103 -2.50 -7.31 5.01
N ALA A 104 -1.23 -7.38 4.57
CA ALA A 104 -0.85 -7.26 3.16
C ALA A 104 -1.55 -8.31 2.28
N ARG A 105 -1.59 -9.56 2.75
CA ARG A 105 -2.24 -10.66 2.02
C ARG A 105 -3.73 -10.41 1.76
N TRP A 106 -4.44 -9.85 2.74
CA TRP A 106 -5.90 -9.69 2.67
C TRP A 106 -6.33 -8.35 2.06
N THR A 107 -5.50 -7.31 2.19
CA THR A 107 -5.81 -5.98 1.63
C THR A 107 -5.26 -5.80 0.21
N GLY A 108 -4.31 -6.63 -0.22
CA GLY A 108 -3.61 -6.47 -1.50
C GLY A 108 -2.60 -5.32 -1.49
N GLU A 109 -2.33 -4.74 -0.33
CA GLU A 109 -1.55 -3.52 -0.19
C GLU A 109 -0.04 -3.76 -0.18
N TYR A 110 0.70 -2.74 -0.63
CA TYR A 110 2.16 -2.79 -0.61
C TYR A 110 2.66 -2.88 0.83
N GLU A 111 3.45 -3.93 1.13
CA GLU A 111 4.06 -4.15 2.46
C GLU A 111 4.80 -2.92 2.99
N PHE A 112 5.41 -2.13 2.09
CA PHE A 112 6.09 -0.90 2.46
C PHE A 112 5.16 0.14 3.11
N THR A 113 3.95 0.32 2.58
CA THR A 113 2.97 1.29 3.10
C THR A 113 2.52 0.87 4.50
N LEU A 114 2.17 -0.41 4.66
CA LEU A 114 1.82 -1.00 5.96
C LEU A 114 2.97 -0.85 6.97
N ASP A 115 4.21 -1.04 6.52
CA ASP A 115 5.41 -0.92 7.36
C ASP A 115 5.61 0.50 7.91
N GLN A 116 5.21 1.54 7.15
CA GLN A 116 5.25 2.94 7.60
C GLN A 116 4.14 3.23 8.60
N ILE A 117 2.89 2.89 8.29
CA ILE A 117 1.74 3.11 9.19
C ILE A 117 2.00 2.41 10.53
N LEU A 118 2.49 1.18 10.48
CA LEU A 118 2.83 0.43 11.69
C LEU A 118 3.96 1.08 12.50
N LYS A 119 4.98 1.65 11.85
CA LYS A 119 6.06 2.38 12.53
C LYS A 119 5.52 3.60 13.28
N GLU A 120 4.64 4.35 12.63
CA GLU A 120 4.00 5.52 13.21
C GLU A 120 3.15 5.13 14.42
N MET A 121 2.28 4.12 14.28
CA MET A 121 1.46 3.62 15.40
C MET A 121 2.32 3.11 16.58
N ILE A 122 3.43 2.42 16.30
CA ILE A 122 4.38 1.99 17.35
C ILE A 122 4.99 3.20 18.07
N GLN A 123 5.32 4.26 17.34
CA GLN A 123 5.85 5.49 17.93
C GLN A 123 4.77 6.18 18.78
N ARG A 124 3.54 6.31 18.30
CA ARG A 124 2.41 6.85 19.08
C ARG A 124 2.14 6.06 20.35
N CYS A 125 2.15 4.73 20.29
CA CYS A 125 2.02 3.87 21.48
C CYS A 125 3.12 4.14 22.52
N ARG A 126 4.32 4.53 22.09
CA ARG A 126 5.41 4.88 22.98
C ARG A 126 5.23 6.29 23.55
N ASP A 127 4.85 7.26 22.73
CA ASP A 127 4.62 8.65 23.15
C ASP A 127 3.48 8.75 24.18
N LEU A 128 2.47 7.89 24.05
CA LEU A 128 1.30 7.81 24.94
C LEU A 128 1.47 6.82 26.11
N ASP A 129 2.63 6.16 26.24
CA ASP A 129 2.91 5.07 27.19
C ASP A 129 1.81 3.99 27.29
N LEU A 130 1.28 3.57 26.14
CA LEU A 130 0.17 2.60 26.09
C LEU A 130 0.60 1.19 26.49
N ARG A 131 -0.30 0.48 27.17
CA ARG A 131 -0.14 -0.88 27.69
C ARG A 131 -1.23 -1.83 27.17
N LEU A 132 -0.96 -3.14 27.19
CA LEU A 132 -1.92 -4.14 26.72
C LEU A 132 -3.20 -4.17 27.57
N LYS A 133 -4.37 -4.22 26.94
CA LYS A 133 -5.68 -4.29 27.61
C LYS A 133 -6.16 -5.72 27.91
N GLY A 134 -5.45 -6.75 27.46
CA GLY A 134 -5.86 -8.15 27.60
C GLY A 134 -4.87 -9.16 27.02
N PRO A 135 -5.32 -10.39 26.70
CA PRO A 135 -4.47 -11.44 26.15
C PRO A 135 -3.80 -11.03 24.84
N ALA A 136 -2.50 -11.34 24.72
CA ALA A 136 -1.68 -11.01 23.56
C ALA A 136 -2.28 -11.50 22.21
N SER A 137 -2.88 -12.69 22.19
CA SER A 137 -3.51 -13.25 20.99
C SER A 137 -4.67 -12.39 20.48
N GLN A 138 -5.55 -11.94 21.38
CA GLN A 138 -6.72 -11.13 21.04
C GLN A 138 -6.29 -9.74 20.56
N VAL A 139 -5.42 -9.07 21.32
CA VAL A 139 -4.91 -7.73 20.97
C VAL A 139 -4.22 -7.73 19.61
N LYS A 140 -3.50 -8.81 19.26
CA LYS A 140 -2.87 -8.96 17.94
C LYS A 140 -3.89 -8.94 16.80
N VAL A 141 -4.98 -9.69 16.96
CA VAL A 141 -6.04 -9.81 15.94
C VAL A 141 -6.77 -8.48 15.80
N ASP A 142 -7.17 -7.89 16.92
CA ASP A 142 -7.87 -6.60 16.93
C ASP A 142 -7.02 -5.48 16.34
N PHE A 143 -5.72 -5.46 16.64
CA PHE A 143 -4.77 -4.54 16.01
C PHE A 143 -4.67 -4.76 14.49
N ALA A 144 -4.57 -6.01 14.04
CA ALA A 144 -4.49 -6.32 12.61
C ALA A 144 -5.75 -5.89 11.86
N ILE A 145 -6.94 -6.04 12.47
CA ILE A 145 -8.21 -5.54 11.93
C ILE A 145 -8.19 -4.02 11.83
N MET A 146 -7.80 -3.32 12.91
CA MET A 146 -7.69 -1.87 12.93
C MET A 146 -6.74 -1.35 11.86
N LEU A 147 -5.56 -1.97 11.72
CA LEU A 147 -4.60 -1.62 10.68
C LEU A 147 -5.17 -1.82 9.28
N ALA A 148 -5.88 -2.92 9.03
CA ALA A 148 -6.52 -3.19 7.73
C ALA A 148 -7.57 -2.12 7.39
N VAL A 149 -8.46 -1.79 8.34
CA VAL A 149 -9.48 -0.74 8.17
C VAL A 149 -8.83 0.60 7.87
N HIS A 150 -7.80 0.96 8.63
CA HIS A 150 -7.11 2.24 8.45
C HIS A 150 -6.40 2.31 7.10
N THR A 151 -5.78 1.21 6.65
CA THR A 151 -5.10 1.15 5.34
C THR A 151 -6.10 1.35 4.19
N VAL A 152 -7.26 0.68 4.26
CA VAL A 152 -8.32 0.84 3.26
C VAL A 152 -8.90 2.26 3.27
N GLN A 153 -9.15 2.83 4.45
CA GLN A 153 -9.72 4.19 4.58
C GLN A 153 -8.77 5.29 4.11
N THR A 154 -7.49 5.20 4.46
CA THR A 154 -6.48 6.19 4.05
C THR A 154 -6.28 6.19 2.54
N LEU A 155 -6.36 5.02 1.90
CA LEU A 155 -6.27 4.91 0.45
C LEU A 155 -7.53 5.40 -0.24
N HIS A 156 -8.73 5.09 0.27
CA HIS A 156 -9.97 5.66 -0.27
C HIS A 156 -10.05 7.18 -0.15
N ARG A 157 -9.42 7.78 0.88
CA ARG A 157 -9.30 9.24 1.01
C ARG A 157 -8.19 9.86 0.17
N GLY A 158 -7.24 9.04 -0.31
CA GLY A 158 -6.11 9.44 -1.15
C GLY A 158 -6.27 9.14 -2.64
N VAL A 159 -7.46 8.70 -3.11
CA VAL A 159 -7.71 8.37 -4.53
C VAL A 159 -7.87 9.64 -5.37
N GLU A 160 -6.81 10.42 -5.49
CA GLU A 160 -6.53 11.26 -6.66
C GLU A 160 -5.00 11.40 -6.81
N TRP A 161 -4.26 10.29 -6.74
CA TRP A 161 -2.84 10.30 -7.12
C TRP A 161 -2.63 9.65 -8.48
N HIS A 162 -2.51 10.49 -9.51
CA HIS A 162 -1.90 10.10 -10.77
C HIS A 162 -0.37 10.27 -10.66
N PRO A 163 0.42 9.19 -10.77
CA PRO A 163 1.86 9.33 -10.96
C PRO A 163 2.10 10.12 -12.25
N MET A 164 2.63 11.33 -12.12
CA MET A 164 3.25 12.08 -13.21
C MET A 164 4.75 11.76 -13.27
#